data_AF-A0A3M0Y018-F1
#
_entry.id   AF-A0A3M0Y018-F1
#
_cell.length_a   1.000
_cell.length_b   1.000
_cell.length_c   1.000
_cell.angle_alpha   90.00
_cell.angle_beta   90.00
_cell.angle_gamma   90.00
#
_symmetry.space_group_name_H-M   'P 1'
#
loop_
_entity.id
_entity.type
_entity.pdbx_description
1 polymer ?
#
loop_
_entity_poly.entity_id
_entity_poly.type
_entity_poly.pdbx_seq_one_letter_code
_entity_poly.pdbx_strand_id
1 'polypeptide(L)'
;MTLRVAINPELLRWALSRSGRTQQSLASRFKKLGDWLKGELQPTLTQLEDFARATHTPIGYFFLPDPPEEALPIPDLRTMPEARQLPPSANLLDTIYICQQRQAWYQDYALLHGEPKVAFVGSAKLEDSPAAVAARMRNQLNFYLDARRQMRTWTEALREFIRLAEESGVLVMVSG
;
A
#
# COMPACT_ATOMS: atom_id res chain seq x y z
N MET A 1 8.15 -37.99 14.60
CA MET A 1 9.02 -37.50 13.51
C MET A 1 8.61 -36.09 13.15
N THR A 2 9.54 -35.14 13.11
CA THR A 2 9.26 -33.76 12.67
C THR A 2 9.50 -33.65 11.17
N LEU A 3 8.43 -33.47 10.41
CA LEU A 3 8.50 -33.22 8.96
C LEU A 3 9.06 -31.81 8.72
N ARG A 4 10.16 -31.73 7.96
CA ARG A 4 10.76 -30.46 7.53
C ARG A 4 10.45 -30.22 6.07
N VAL A 5 10.35 -28.96 5.70
CA VAL A 5 10.02 -28.52 4.34
C VAL A 5 11.30 -27.98 3.71
N ALA A 6 11.68 -28.51 2.56
CA ALA A 6 12.83 -28.02 1.83
C ALA A 6 12.51 -26.67 1.20
N ILE A 7 13.20 -25.62 1.64
CA ILE A 7 13.05 -24.25 1.16
C ILE A 7 14.40 -23.73 0.67
N ASN A 8 14.38 -22.95 -0.40
CA ASN A 8 15.56 -22.23 -0.89
C ASN A 8 15.94 -21.12 0.13
N PRO A 9 17.16 -21.13 0.70
CA PRO A 9 17.60 -20.08 1.62
C PRO A 9 17.54 -18.67 1.03
N GLU A 10 17.65 -18.51 -0.29
CA GLU A 10 17.50 -17.20 -0.95
C GLU A 10 16.11 -16.59 -0.71
N LEU A 11 15.04 -17.40 -0.71
CA LEU A 11 13.68 -16.92 -0.43
C LEU A 11 13.53 -16.42 1.01
N LEU A 12 14.22 -17.06 1.95
CA LEU A 12 14.24 -16.60 3.36
C LEU A 12 14.99 -15.27 3.50
N ARG A 13 16.12 -15.10 2.81
CA ARG A 13 16.88 -13.83 2.79
C ARG A 13 16.09 -12.71 2.11
N TRP A 14 15.47 -13.02 0.99
CA TRP A 14 14.58 -12.11 0.28
C TRP A 14 13.43 -11.64 1.17
N ALA A 15 12.72 -12.56 1.83
CA ALA A 15 11.62 -12.20 2.74
C ALA A 15 12.08 -11.32 3.91
N LEU A 16 13.28 -11.55 4.47
CA LEU A 16 13.87 -10.67 5.48
C LEU A 16 14.11 -9.26 4.94
N SER A 17 14.82 -9.15 3.81
CA SER A 17 15.14 -7.87 3.18
C SER A 17 13.87 -7.07 2.85
N ARG A 18 12.91 -7.71 2.19
CA ARG A 18 11.60 -7.15 1.83
C ARG A 18 10.82 -6.63 3.02
N SER A 19 10.84 -7.36 4.14
CA SER A 19 10.11 -6.97 5.34
C SER A 19 10.77 -5.84 6.14
N GLY A 20 11.96 -5.39 5.73
CA GLY A 20 12.76 -4.43 6.48
C GLY A 20 13.26 -4.97 7.82
N ARG A 21 13.19 -6.28 8.04
CA ARG A 21 13.59 -6.95 9.29
C ARG A 21 15.00 -7.50 9.16
N THR A 22 15.74 -7.45 10.25
CA THR A 22 17.07 -8.06 10.34
C THR A 22 16.99 -9.46 10.95
N GLN A 23 17.95 -10.32 10.65
CA GLN A 23 18.08 -11.62 11.32
C GLN A 23 18.10 -11.45 12.85
N GLN A 24 18.80 -10.43 13.35
CA GLN A 24 18.88 -10.14 14.78
C GLN A 24 17.52 -9.76 15.38
N SER A 25 16.70 -8.97 14.66
CA SER A 25 15.35 -8.60 15.12
C SER A 25 14.41 -9.80 15.26
N LEU A 26 14.67 -10.89 14.52
CA LEU A 26 13.87 -12.11 14.52
C LEU A 26 14.51 -13.26 15.30
N ALA A 27 15.75 -13.11 15.79
CA ALA A 27 16.51 -14.19 16.43
C ALA A 27 15.88 -14.72 17.72
N SER A 28 15.19 -13.87 18.48
CA SER A 28 14.47 -14.28 19.71
C SER A 28 13.28 -15.19 19.41
N ARG A 29 12.58 -14.92 18.31
CA ARG A 29 11.40 -15.68 17.86
C ARG A 29 11.79 -16.93 17.06
N PHE A 30 12.85 -16.83 16.25
CA PHE A 30 13.32 -17.89 15.37
C PHE A 30 14.77 -18.25 15.69
N LYS A 31 14.98 -19.01 16.77
CA LYS A 31 16.32 -19.39 17.27
C LYS A 31 17.20 -20.09 16.22
N LYS A 32 16.58 -20.74 15.23
CA LYS A 32 17.23 -21.51 14.17
C LYS A 32 17.29 -20.78 12.82
N LEU A 33 16.92 -19.50 12.79
CA LEU A 33 16.92 -18.71 11.57
C LEU A 33 18.30 -18.65 10.90
N GLY A 34 19.38 -18.53 11.68
CA GLY A 34 20.74 -18.56 11.13
C GLY A 34 21.05 -19.85 10.36
N ASP A 35 20.72 -21.00 10.95
CA ASP A 35 20.91 -22.31 10.34
C ASP A 35 20.06 -22.45 9.05
N TRP A 36 18.83 -21.89 9.04
CA TRP A 36 17.97 -21.87 7.85
C TRP A 36 18.54 -21.01 6.72
N LEU A 37 19.03 -19.81 7.05
CA LEU A 37 19.63 -18.89 6.08
C LEU A 37 20.93 -19.43 5.49
N LYS A 38 21.61 -20.37 6.15
CA LYS A 38 22.79 -21.07 5.61
C LYS A 38 22.44 -22.35 4.85
N GLY A 39 21.19 -22.82 4.93
CA GLY A 39 20.77 -24.11 4.39
C GLY A 39 21.24 -25.32 5.21
N GLU A 40 21.82 -25.11 6.40
CA GLU A 40 22.29 -26.16 7.31
C GLU A 40 21.12 -26.91 7.96
N LEU A 41 19.95 -26.24 8.04
CA LEU A 41 18.73 -26.80 8.62
C LEU A 41 17.50 -26.30 7.86
N GLN A 42 16.53 -27.18 7.64
CA GLN A 42 15.26 -26.82 7.01
C GLN A 42 14.16 -26.54 8.05
N PRO A 43 13.32 -25.51 7.92
CA PRO A 43 12.22 -25.26 8.86
C PRO A 43 11.16 -26.38 8.79
N THR A 44 10.36 -26.52 9.85
CA THR A 44 9.07 -27.23 9.75
C THR A 44 8.04 -26.34 9.05
N LEU A 45 6.93 -26.93 8.58
CA LEU A 45 5.86 -26.13 7.95
C LEU A 45 5.31 -25.05 8.89
N THR A 46 5.04 -25.39 10.15
CA THR A 46 4.58 -24.43 11.17
C THR A 46 5.60 -23.31 11.43
N GLN A 47 6.89 -23.64 11.43
CA GLN A 47 7.96 -22.64 11.56
C GLN A 47 8.01 -21.69 10.36
N LEU A 48 7.80 -22.22 9.16
CA LEU A 48 7.73 -21.45 7.93
C LEU A 48 6.48 -20.55 7.91
N GLU A 49 5.32 -21.05 8.35
CA GLU A 49 4.09 -20.26 8.53
C GLU A 49 4.29 -19.09 9.51
N ASP A 50 4.95 -19.34 10.64
CA ASP A 50 5.29 -18.30 11.60
C ASP A 50 6.23 -17.25 11.01
N PHE A 51 7.23 -17.69 10.25
CA PHE A 51 8.19 -16.82 9.57
C PHE A 51 7.52 -15.99 8.47
N ALA A 52 6.63 -16.60 7.69
CA ALA A 52 5.81 -15.96 6.67
C ALA A 52 4.98 -14.82 7.28
N ARG A 53 4.29 -15.08 8.40
CA ARG A 53 3.52 -14.06 9.13
C ARG A 53 4.42 -12.95 9.68
N ALA A 54 5.57 -13.30 10.25
CA ALA A 54 6.51 -12.32 10.80
C ALA A 54 7.07 -11.37 9.72
N THR A 55 7.32 -11.89 8.51
CA THR A 55 7.87 -11.12 7.39
C THR A 55 6.80 -10.52 6.47
N HIS A 56 5.51 -10.71 6.78
CA HIS A 56 4.38 -10.33 5.89
C HIS A 56 4.55 -10.88 4.47
N THR A 57 5.06 -12.10 4.36
CA THR A 57 5.31 -12.78 3.09
C THR A 57 4.27 -13.88 2.90
N PRO A 58 3.55 -13.94 1.76
CA PRO A 58 2.67 -15.06 1.47
C PRO A 58 3.44 -16.38 1.53
N ILE A 59 2.94 -17.36 2.27
CA ILE A 59 3.68 -18.62 2.47
C ILE A 59 3.99 -19.33 1.14
N GLY A 60 3.09 -19.21 0.15
CA GLY A 60 3.28 -19.78 -1.19
C GLY A 60 4.56 -19.32 -1.88
N TYR A 61 5.07 -18.13 -1.54
CA TYR A 61 6.26 -17.59 -2.18
C TYR A 61 7.53 -18.36 -1.81
N PHE A 62 7.57 -19.00 -0.64
CA PHE A 62 8.72 -19.83 -0.24
C PHE A 62 8.85 -21.13 -1.05
N PHE A 63 7.86 -21.44 -1.88
CA PHE A 63 7.84 -22.59 -2.78
C PHE A 63 8.09 -22.21 -4.24
N LEU A 64 8.38 -20.94 -4.52
CA LEU A 64 8.83 -20.51 -5.84
C LEU A 64 10.27 -21.01 -6.10
N PRO A 65 10.69 -21.16 -7.36
CA PRO A 65 12.08 -21.49 -7.67
C PRO A 65 13.05 -20.39 -7.19
N ASP A 66 12.65 -19.14 -7.40
CA ASP A 66 13.45 -17.94 -7.13
C ASP A 66 12.58 -16.83 -6.51
N PRO A 67 13.18 -15.86 -5.80
CA PRO A 67 12.48 -14.69 -5.31
C PRO A 67 11.74 -13.92 -6.41
N PRO A 68 10.45 -13.59 -6.23
CA PRO A 68 9.71 -12.85 -7.24
C PRO A 68 10.11 -11.37 -7.27
N GLU A 69 9.99 -10.77 -8.45
CA GLU A 69 10.10 -9.33 -8.62
C GLU A 69 8.76 -8.67 -8.28
N GLU A 70 8.77 -7.78 -7.28
CA GLU A 70 7.58 -7.01 -6.88
C GLU A 70 7.70 -5.57 -7.35
N ALA A 71 7.09 -5.27 -8.50
CA ALA A 71 6.99 -3.91 -9.03
C ALA A 71 5.73 -3.20 -8.51
N LEU A 72 5.79 -1.88 -8.41
CA LEU A 72 4.60 -1.06 -8.15
C LEU A 72 3.68 -1.08 -9.38
N PRO A 73 2.38 -1.38 -9.23
CA PRO A 73 1.44 -1.43 -10.36
C PRO A 73 0.95 -0.03 -10.77
N ILE A 74 1.52 1.03 -10.20
CA ILE A 74 1.23 2.44 -10.49
C ILE A 74 2.55 3.25 -10.52
N PRO A 75 2.58 4.40 -11.22
CA PRO A 75 3.72 5.30 -11.17
C PRO A 75 4.03 5.74 -9.72
N ASP A 76 5.27 5.50 -9.27
CA ASP A 76 5.70 5.97 -7.95
C ASP A 76 6.15 7.44 -8.01
N LEU A 77 5.25 8.33 -7.62
CA LEU A 77 5.48 9.77 -7.54
C LEU A 77 5.94 10.23 -6.15
N ARG A 78 6.21 9.31 -5.21
CA ARG A 78 6.62 9.65 -3.84
C ARG A 78 8.08 10.07 -3.73
N THR A 79 8.88 9.72 -4.73
CA THR A 79 10.33 9.99 -4.74
C THR A 79 10.73 10.56 -6.10
N MET A 80 11.69 11.49 -6.07
CA MET A 80 12.38 11.88 -7.29
C MET A 80 13.05 10.63 -7.89
N PRO A 81 13.12 10.49 -9.22
CA PRO A 81 13.67 9.29 -9.88
C PRO A 81 15.04 8.85 -9.33
N GLU A 82 15.83 9.82 -8.88
CA GLU A 82 17.21 9.69 -8.42
C GLU A 82 17.34 9.10 -6.99
N ALA A 83 16.24 9.09 -6.24
CA ALA A 83 16.17 8.61 -4.85
C ALA A 83 15.49 7.24 -4.70
N ARG A 84 15.17 6.56 -5.81
CA ARG A 84 14.41 5.30 -5.81
C ARG A 84 15.33 4.13 -5.47
N GLN A 85 15.51 3.84 -4.18
CA GLN A 85 16.44 2.81 -3.70
C GLN A 85 15.79 1.60 -3.04
N LEU A 86 14.48 1.63 -2.74
CA LEU A 86 13.82 0.57 -1.97
C LEU A 86 12.63 -0.03 -2.74
N PRO A 87 12.50 -1.36 -2.79
CA PRO A 87 11.31 -2.01 -3.31
C PRO A 87 10.08 -1.63 -2.47
N PRO A 88 8.87 -1.68 -3.06
CA PRO A 88 7.65 -1.40 -2.31
C PRO A 88 7.47 -2.41 -1.16
N SER A 89 6.94 -1.94 -0.02
CA SER A 89 6.62 -2.85 1.07
C SER A 89 5.37 -3.68 0.75
N ALA A 90 5.27 -4.87 1.34
CA ALA A 90 4.09 -5.73 1.21
C ALA A 90 2.79 -4.99 1.51
N ASN A 91 2.76 -4.25 2.63
CA ASN A 91 1.59 -3.47 3.05
C ASN A 91 1.22 -2.38 2.04
N LEU A 92 2.21 -1.74 1.41
CA LEU A 92 1.96 -0.76 0.36
C LEU A 92 1.32 -1.44 -0.86
N LEU A 93 1.86 -2.58 -1.30
CA LEU A 93 1.30 -3.34 -2.43
C LEU A 93 -0.14 -3.78 -2.15
N ASP A 94 -0.39 -4.38 -0.98
CA ASP A 94 -1.73 -4.81 -0.57
C ASP A 94 -2.70 -3.62 -0.55
N THR A 95 -2.28 -2.48 -0.01
CA THR A 95 -3.08 -1.25 -0.01
C THR A 95 -3.39 -0.79 -1.44
N ILE A 96 -2.41 -0.79 -2.34
CA ILE A 96 -2.61 -0.39 -3.74
C ILE A 96 -3.59 -1.35 -4.42
N TYR A 97 -3.46 -2.66 -4.24
CA TYR A 97 -4.37 -3.63 -4.85
C TYR A 97 -5.81 -3.47 -4.35
N ILE A 98 -6.00 -3.26 -3.04
CA ILE A 98 -7.32 -2.96 -2.47
C ILE A 98 -7.89 -1.67 -3.08
N CYS A 99 -7.08 -0.63 -3.20
CA CYS A 99 -7.48 0.64 -3.80
C CYS A 99 -7.87 0.49 -5.28
N GLN A 100 -7.08 -0.26 -6.06
CA GLN A 100 -7.38 -0.54 -7.47
C GLN A 100 -8.68 -1.34 -7.63
N GLN A 101 -8.90 -2.35 -6.77
CA GLN A 101 -10.14 -3.14 -6.80
C GLN A 101 -11.37 -2.26 -6.48
N ARG A 102 -11.28 -1.41 -5.47
CA ARG A 102 -12.35 -0.46 -5.10
C ARG A 102 -12.60 0.57 -6.20
N GLN A 103 -11.53 1.08 -6.81
CA GLN A 103 -11.62 2.02 -7.92
C GLN A 103 -12.30 1.39 -9.14
N ALA A 104 -11.91 0.17 -9.52
CA ALA A 104 -12.52 -0.56 -10.63
C ALA A 104 -14.01 -0.80 -10.39
N TRP A 105 -14.36 -1.28 -9.19
CA TRP A 105 -15.76 -1.44 -8.81
C TRP A 105 -16.55 -0.13 -8.88
N TYR A 106 -15.99 0.97 -8.36
CA TYR A 106 -16.67 2.26 -8.36
C TYR A 106 -16.85 2.82 -9.78
N GLN A 107 -15.86 2.60 -10.66
CA GLN A 107 -15.96 2.96 -12.06
C GLN A 107 -17.12 2.22 -12.74
N ASP A 108 -17.22 0.90 -12.56
CA ASP A 108 -18.32 0.10 -13.12
C ASP A 108 -19.67 0.55 -12.57
N TYR A 109 -19.75 0.81 -11.26
CA TYR A 109 -20.94 1.36 -10.62
C TYR A 109 -21.36 2.70 -11.23
N ALA A 110 -20.43 3.65 -11.35
CA ALA A 110 -20.68 4.98 -11.88
C ALA A 110 -21.16 4.93 -13.34
N LEU A 111 -20.55 4.07 -14.16
CA LEU A 111 -20.96 3.86 -15.55
C LEU A 111 -22.37 3.26 -15.64
N LEU A 112 -22.67 2.26 -14.82
CA LEU A 112 -23.98 1.60 -14.81
C LEU A 112 -25.11 2.57 -14.40
N HIS A 113 -24.82 3.51 -13.50
CA HIS A 113 -25.79 4.49 -13.00
C HIS A 113 -25.81 5.80 -13.80
N GLY A 114 -24.96 5.92 -14.82
CA GLY A 114 -24.90 7.12 -15.67
C GLY A 114 -24.39 8.36 -14.94
N GLU A 115 -23.52 8.19 -13.95
CA GLU A 115 -22.90 9.29 -13.22
C GLU A 115 -22.12 10.21 -14.19
N PRO A 116 -22.21 11.54 -14.03
CA PRO A 116 -21.53 12.47 -14.92
C PRO A 116 -20.01 12.42 -14.74
N LYS A 117 -19.27 12.82 -15.78
CA LYS A 117 -17.83 12.98 -15.68
C LYS A 117 -17.47 14.06 -14.66
N VAL A 118 -16.44 13.78 -13.86
CA VAL A 118 -15.87 14.72 -12.90
C VAL A 118 -15.16 15.87 -13.63
N ALA A 119 -15.75 17.06 -13.62
CA ALA A 119 -15.36 18.18 -14.49
C ALA A 119 -13.95 18.74 -14.21
N PHE A 120 -13.46 18.64 -12.97
CA PHE A 120 -12.17 19.21 -12.59
C PHE A 120 -10.98 18.30 -12.95
N VAL A 121 -11.20 17.03 -13.26
CA VAL A 121 -10.14 16.10 -13.68
C VAL A 121 -9.63 16.50 -15.06
N GLY A 122 -8.34 16.82 -15.16
CA GLY A 122 -7.73 17.33 -16.40
C GLY A 122 -8.02 18.80 -16.71
N SER A 123 -8.61 19.56 -15.77
CA SER A 123 -8.97 20.97 -15.99
C SER A 123 -7.81 21.97 -15.87
N ALA A 124 -6.65 21.54 -15.35
CA ALA A 124 -5.48 22.38 -15.10
C ALA A 124 -4.31 22.00 -16.02
N LYS A 125 -3.48 23.00 -16.37
CA LYS A 125 -2.26 22.82 -17.17
C LYS A 125 -1.00 23.14 -16.35
N LEU A 126 0.17 22.75 -16.86
CA LEU A 126 1.45 23.01 -16.19
C LEU A 126 1.81 24.50 -16.12
N GLU A 127 1.26 25.31 -17.02
CA GLU A 127 1.48 26.75 -17.05
C GLU A 127 0.54 27.52 -16.09
N ASP A 128 -0.49 26.85 -15.56
CA ASP A 128 -1.43 27.47 -14.62
C ASP A 128 -0.73 27.78 -13.30
N SER A 129 -1.03 28.95 -12.72
CA SER A 129 -0.54 29.31 -11.39
C SER A 129 -1.04 28.30 -10.32
N PRO A 130 -0.16 27.72 -9.50
CA PRO A 130 -0.56 26.80 -8.43
C PRO A 130 -1.60 27.40 -7.48
N ALA A 131 -1.49 28.69 -7.18
CA ALA A 131 -2.45 29.39 -6.31
C ALA A 131 -3.85 29.48 -6.95
N ALA A 132 -3.92 29.73 -8.27
CA ALA A 132 -5.18 29.78 -9.00
C ALA A 132 -5.83 28.39 -9.12
N VAL A 133 -5.04 27.34 -9.38
CA VAL A 133 -5.53 25.95 -9.36
C VAL A 133 -6.07 25.57 -7.99
N ALA A 134 -5.34 25.88 -6.91
CA ALA A 134 -5.77 25.60 -5.55
C ALA A 134 -7.07 26.34 -5.19
N ALA A 135 -7.26 27.58 -5.64
CA ALA A 135 -8.51 28.32 -5.46
C ALA A 135 -9.69 27.66 -6.20
N ARG A 136 -9.48 27.24 -7.46
CA ARG A 136 -10.51 26.48 -8.22
C ARG A 136 -10.90 25.18 -7.53
N MET A 137 -9.92 24.39 -7.07
CA MET A 137 -10.18 23.12 -6.37
C MET A 137 -10.90 23.33 -5.04
N ARG A 138 -10.56 24.41 -4.31
CA ARG A 138 -11.28 24.78 -3.08
C ARG A 138 -12.76 25.08 -3.34
N ASN A 139 -13.04 25.84 -4.40
CA ASN A 139 -14.41 26.16 -4.80
C ASN A 139 -15.17 24.90 -5.24
N GLN A 140 -14.52 24.02 -6.00
CA GLN A 140 -15.09 22.75 -6.45
C GLN A 140 -15.47 21.83 -5.29
N LEU A 141 -14.59 21.70 -4.28
CA LEU A 141 -14.84 20.89 -3.09
C LEU A 141 -15.72 21.59 -2.06
N ASN A 142 -16.11 22.85 -2.28
CA ASN A 142 -16.87 23.68 -1.33
C ASN A 142 -16.28 23.70 0.10
N PHE A 143 -14.96 23.55 0.24
CA PHE A 143 -14.29 23.42 1.53
C PHE A 143 -13.50 24.69 1.88
N TYR A 144 -14.09 25.54 2.72
CA TYR A 144 -13.49 26.82 3.14
C TYR A 144 -12.99 26.79 4.58
N LEU A 145 -12.01 27.65 4.89
CA LEU A 145 -11.44 27.76 6.24
C LEU A 145 -12.49 28.15 7.29
N ASP A 146 -13.49 28.94 6.91
CA ASP A 146 -14.54 29.37 7.83
C ASP A 146 -15.50 28.23 8.18
N ALA A 147 -15.82 27.35 7.23
CA ALA A 147 -16.58 26.13 7.50
C ALA A 147 -15.83 25.19 8.46
N ARG A 148 -14.50 25.06 8.29
CA ARG A 148 -13.64 24.30 9.22
C ARG A 148 -13.64 24.89 10.64
N ARG A 149 -13.62 26.22 10.78
CA ARG A 149 -13.56 26.90 12.10
C ARG A 149 -14.81 26.66 12.95
N GLN A 150 -15.93 26.28 12.34
CA GLN A 150 -17.17 25.98 13.04
C GLN A 150 -17.21 24.54 13.60
N MET A 151 -16.29 23.67 13.18
CA MET A 151 -16.23 22.28 13.63
C MET A 151 -15.46 22.17 14.94
N ARG A 152 -15.95 21.33 15.85
CA ARG A 152 -15.43 21.23 17.22
C ARG A 152 -14.17 20.37 17.29
N THR A 153 -14.05 19.39 16.40
CA THR A 153 -12.94 18.45 16.39
C THR A 153 -12.32 18.29 15.00
N TRP A 154 -11.06 17.85 14.97
CA TRP A 154 -10.38 17.55 13.72
C TRP A 154 -11.07 16.40 12.96
N THR A 155 -11.62 15.41 13.69
CA THR A 155 -12.32 14.26 13.11
C THR A 155 -13.61 14.66 12.42
N GLU A 156 -14.38 15.59 13.01
CA GLU A 156 -15.54 16.19 12.36
C GLU A 156 -15.14 16.89 11.06
N ALA A 157 -14.03 17.64 11.09
CA ALA A 157 -13.53 18.31 9.89
C ALA A 157 -13.07 17.35 8.80
N LEU A 158 -12.42 16.24 9.15
CA LEU A 158 -12.05 15.21 8.18
C LEU A 158 -13.30 14.56 7.58
N ARG A 159 -14.29 14.19 8.40
CA ARG A 159 -15.54 13.56 7.91
C ARG A 159 -16.28 14.47 6.95
N GLU A 160 -16.40 15.75 7.27
CA GLU A 160 -17.04 16.70 6.37
C GLU A 160 -16.25 16.88 5.06
N PHE A 161 -14.92 16.94 5.15
CA PHE A 161 -14.08 17.02 3.96
C PHE A 161 -14.23 15.79 3.06
N ILE A 162 -14.31 14.59 3.63
CA ILE A 162 -14.59 13.35 2.91
C ILE A 162 -15.95 13.44 2.20
N ARG A 163 -17.00 13.83 2.93
CA ARG A 163 -18.36 13.97 2.39
C ARG A 163 -18.38 14.92 1.19
N LEU A 164 -17.75 16.09 1.31
CA LEU A 164 -17.68 17.09 0.24
C LEU A 164 -16.88 16.60 -0.99
N ALA A 165 -15.81 15.84 -0.77
CA ALA A 165 -15.06 15.21 -1.86
C ALA A 165 -15.91 14.15 -2.58
N GLU A 166 -16.62 13.30 -1.83
CA GLU A 166 -17.53 12.28 -2.39
C GLU A 166 -18.67 12.91 -3.19
N GLU A 167 -19.28 13.99 -2.70
CA GLU A 167 -20.29 14.77 -3.45
C GLU A 167 -19.74 15.39 -4.74
N SER A 168 -18.43 15.59 -4.81
CA SER A 168 -17.74 16.06 -6.03
C SER A 168 -17.38 14.93 -6.99
N GLY A 169 -17.82 13.70 -6.73
CA GLY A 169 -17.54 12.50 -7.55
C GLY A 169 -16.18 11.87 -7.28
N VAL A 170 -15.56 12.15 -6.12
CA VAL A 170 -14.27 11.56 -5.72
C VAL A 170 -14.51 10.38 -4.80
N LEU A 171 -14.07 9.18 -5.20
CA LEU A 171 -13.97 8.04 -4.30
C LEU A 171 -12.90 8.30 -3.23
N VAL A 172 -13.29 8.37 -1.97
CA VAL A 172 -12.35 8.49 -0.85
C VAL A 172 -12.21 7.13 -0.16
N MET A 173 -10.97 6.69 0.00
CA MET A 173 -10.64 5.43 0.68
C MET A 173 -9.88 5.74 1.96
N VAL A 174 -10.43 5.32 3.09
CA VAL A 174 -9.82 5.51 4.41
C VAL A 174 -9.34 4.17 4.94
N SER A 175 -8.09 4.14 5.40
CA SER A 175 -7.52 3.03 6.18
C SER A 175 -7.46 3.48 7.64
N GLY A 176 -8.18 2.79 8.52
CA GLY A 176 -8.28 3.14 9.94
C GLY A 176 -8.71 1.94 10.77
#